data_AF-N4WIC4-F1
#
_entry.id   AF-N4WIC4-F1
#
_cell.length_a   1.000
_cell.length_b   1.000
_cell.length_c   1.000
_cell.angle_alpha   90.00
_cell.angle_beta   90.00
_cell.angle_gamma   90.00
#
_symmetry.space_group_name_H-M   'P 1'
#
loop_
_entity.id
_entity.type
_entity.pdbx_description
1 polymer ?
#
loop_
_entity_poly.entity_id
_entity_poly.type
_entity_poly.pdbx_seq_one_letter_code
_entity_poly.pdbx_strand_id
1 'polypeptide(L)' 'MHFGQVRRNEFLLSLTTEQFRLVFFHDGRTLIHGTNSIEKAKTVYYQIVG' A
#
# COMPACT_ATOMS: atom_id res chain seq x y z
N MET A 1 -2.79 -11.17 15.17
CA MET A 1 -2.31 -11.08 13.78
C MET A 1 -2.01 -9.62 13.48
N HIS A 2 -0.74 -9.23 13.32
CA HIS A 2 -0.38 -7.88 12.90
C HIS A 2 -0.23 -7.91 11.37
N PHE A 3 -1.13 -7.25 10.65
CA PHE A 3 -1.09 -7.17 9.16
C PHE A 3 0.06 -6.28 8.65
N GLY A 4 0.58 -5.40 9.50
CA GLY A 4 1.63 -4.43 9.17
C GLY A 4 1.52 -3.19 10.04
N GLN A 5 2.48 -2.28 9.91
CA GLN A 5 2.44 -0.97 10.55
C GLN A 5 1.65 0.00 9.67
N VAL A 6 0.61 0.62 10.26
CA VAL A 6 -0.15 1.70 9.64
C VAL A 6 0.32 3.04 10.20
N ARG A 7 0.59 4.01 9.33
CA ARG A 7 0.89 5.40 9.71
C ARG A 7 0.07 6.36 8.87
N ARG A 8 -0.49 7.39 9.50
CA ARG A 8 -1.26 8.44 8.83
C ARG A 8 -0.70 9.80 9.21
N ASN A 9 -0.70 10.73 8.27
CA ASN A 9 -0.54 12.16 8.53
C ASN A 9 -1.58 12.94 7.70
N GLU A 10 -1.45 14.26 7.69
CA GLU A 10 -2.35 15.16 6.95
C GLU A 10 -2.28 14.99 5.42
N PHE A 11 -1.22 14.36 4.89
CA PHE A 11 -0.98 14.22 3.45
C PHE A 11 -1.27 12.81 2.90
N LEU A 12 -1.05 11.77 3.71
CA LEU A 12 -1.11 10.37 3.25
C LEU A 12 -1.42 9.36 4.36
N LEU A 13 -1.80 8.16 3.92
CA LEU A 13 -1.87 6.94 4.72
C LEU A 13 -0.84 5.94 4.17
N SER A 14 -0.01 5.37 5.02
CA SER A 14 0.93 4.31 4.65
C SER A 14 0.68 3.03 5.42
N LEU A 15 0.73 1.91 4.71
CA LEU A 15 0.71 0.55 5.24
C LEU A 15 2.04 -0.11 4.89
N THR A 16 2.79 -0.51 5.91
CA THR A 16 4.04 -1.26 5.73
C THR A 16 3.85 -2.67 6.27
N THR A 17 3.88 -3.65 5.37
CA THR A 17 3.91 -5.09 5.67
C THR A 17 5.36 -5.59 5.60
N GLU A 18 5.59 -6.88 5.81
CA GLU A 18 6.93 -7.47 5.62
C GLU A 18 7.43 -7.40 4.18
N GLN A 19 6.53 -7.45 3.19
CA GLN A 19 6.87 -7.58 1.77
C GLN A 19 6.61 -6.30 0.95
N PHE A 20 5.61 -5.51 1.37
CA PHE A 20 5.12 -4.38 0.60
C PHE A 20 4.94 -3.14 1.46
N ARG A 21 5.17 -1.98 0.85
CA ARG A 21 4.73 -0.68 1.38
C ARG A 21 3.77 -0.04 0.41
N LEU A 22 2.57 0.25 0.91
CA LEU A 22 1.54 0.99 0.21
C LEU A 22 1.46 2.40 0.79
N VAL A 23 1.34 3.40 -0.09
CA VAL A 23 1.13 4.81 0.28
C VAL A 23 -0.06 5.33 -0.50
N PHE A 24 -1.13 5.64 0.21
CA PHE A 24 -2.38 6.18 -0.32
C PHE A 24 -2.38 7.70 -0.15
N PHE A 25 -2.63 8.41 -1.24
CA PHE A 25 -2.79 9.86 -1.27
C PHE A 25 -4.29 10.20 -1.31
N HIS A 26 -4.64 11.39 -0.83
CA HIS A 26 -6.05 11.84 -0.78
C HIS A 26 -6.70 11.96 -2.16
N ASP A 27 -5.91 12.11 -3.22
CA ASP A 27 -6.39 12.16 -4.60
C ASP A 27 -6.65 10.77 -5.21
N GLY A 28 -6.54 9.71 -4.41
CA GLY A 28 -6.80 8.33 -4.83
C GLY A 28 -5.60 7.62 -5.47
N ARG A 29 -4.48 8.32 -5.69
CA ARG A 29 -3.25 7.66 -6.15
C ARG A 29 -2.69 6.77 -5.05
N THR A 30 -2.08 5.65 -5.47
CA THR A 30 -1.39 4.73 -4.56
C THR A 30 0.00 4.40 -5.11
N LEU A 31 1.02 4.51 -4.27
CA LEU A 31 2.35 3.97 -4.55
C LEU A 31 2.51 2.62 -3.87
N ILE A 32 3.05 1.64 -4.61
CA ILE A 32 3.32 0.29 -4.12
C ILE A 32 4.81 0.01 -4.30
N HIS A 33 5.51 -0.19 -3.19
CA HIS A 33 6.91 -0.59 -3.16
C HIS A 33 7.03 -2.05 -2.72
N GLY A 34 8.05 -2.75 -3.21
CA GLY A 34 8.34 -4.15 -2.89
C GLY A 34 8.23 -5.12 -4.08
N THR A 35 7.92 -4.63 -5.28
CA THR A 35 7.91 -5.45 -6.50
C THR A 35 8.20 -4.62 -7.75
N ASN A 36 8.82 -5.25 -8.75
CA ASN A 36 8.99 -4.69 -10.10
C ASN A 36 7.92 -5.22 -11.08
N SER A 37 7.01 -6.09 -10.63
CA SER A 37 5.93 -6.63 -11.47
C SER A 37 4.66 -5.79 -11.31
N ILE A 38 4.19 -5.22 -12.42
CA ILE A 38 2.94 -4.46 -12.48
C ILE A 38 1.74 -5.33 -12.08
N GLU A 39 1.70 -6.58 -12.54
CA GLU A 39 0.63 -7.52 -12.19
C GLU A 39 0.60 -7.80 -10.69
N LYS A 40 1.76 -8.05 -10.08
CA LYS A 40 1.85 -8.28 -8.63
C LYS A 40 1.40 -7.05 -7.84
N ALA A 41 1.80 -5.86 -8.27
CA ALA A 41 1.38 -4.60 -7.64
C ALA A 41 -0.15 -4.43 -7.71
N LYS A 42 -0.77 -4.70 -8.86
CA LYS A 42 -2.24 -4.67 -9.02
C LYS A 42 -2.94 -5.67 -8.10
N THR A 43 -2.46 -6.91 -8.03
CA THR A 43 -3.03 -7.92 -7.12
C THR A 43 -2.97 -7.48 -5.66
N VAL A 44 -1.83 -6.97 -5.21
CA VAL A 44 -1.67 -6.46 -3.84
C VAL A 44 -2.62 -5.29 -3.57
N TYR A 45 -2.75 -4.35 -4.52
CA TYR A 45 -3.70 -3.24 -4.41
C TYR A 45 -5.14 -3.75 -4.20
N TYR A 46 -5.60 -4.65 -5.07
CA TYR A 46 -6.96 -5.18 -5.01
C TYR A 46 -7.22 -6.03 -3.76
N GLN A 47 -6.22 -6.71 -3.20
CA GLN A 47 -6.37 -7.45 -1.94
C GLN A 47 -6.61 -6.54 -0.72
N ILE A 48 -6.22 -5.27 -0.80
CA ILE A 48 -6.30 -4.32 0.31
C ILE A 48 -7.51 -3.38 0.14
N VAL A 49 -7.81 -2.98 -1.09
CA VAL A 49 -8.85 -1.99 -1.40
C VAL A 49 -10.14 -2.61 -1.92
N GLY A 50 -10.05 -3.75 -2.61
CA GLY A 50 -11.19 -4.49 -3.16
C GLY A 50 -11.90 -5.33 -2.12
#